data_AF-A0A9P0XJP3-F1
#
_entry.id   AF-A0A9P0XJP3-F1
#
_cell.length_a   1.000
_cell.length_b   1.000
_cell.length_c   1.000
_cell.angle_alpha   90.00
_cell.angle_beta   90.00
_cell.angle_gamma   90.00
#
_symmetry.space_group_name_H-M   'P 1'
#
loop_
_entity.id
_entity.type
_entity.pdbx_description
1 polymer ?
#
loop_
_entity_poly.entity_id
_entity_poly.type
_entity_poly.pdbx_seq_one_letter_code
_entity_poly.pdbx_strand_id
1 'polypeptide(L)'
;MPSAEHYVRKHDPGQPQRRVTRVPKFISRMRVTRGNERRAVACVLLAVVAVVAAASYDRERLEIAKQILEEVPLTDGHNDLPWNIRKFLRNQINEFELDTDLTQVEPWSISKYSHTDLPRLRQGMVGAQVSFA
;
A
#
# COMPACT_ATOMS: atom_id res chain seq x y z
N MET A 1 39.88 -26.33 89.83
CA MET A 1 39.18 -25.06 89.51
C MET A 1 40.12 -24.22 88.64
N PRO A 2 39.64 -23.68 87.50
CA PRO A 2 40.34 -23.80 86.22
C PRO A 2 41.21 -22.58 85.85
N SER A 3 42.20 -22.78 84.99
CA SER A 3 42.78 -21.69 84.17
C SER A 3 42.72 -22.12 82.70
N ALA A 4 42.07 -21.29 81.89
CA ALA A 4 41.73 -21.55 80.50
C ALA A 4 42.93 -21.29 79.59
N GLU A 5 43.43 -22.33 78.92
CA GLU A 5 44.32 -22.16 77.78
C GLU A 5 43.53 -22.04 76.48
N HIS A 6 43.79 -20.94 75.80
CA HIS A 6 43.14 -20.42 74.62
C HIS A 6 43.48 -21.30 73.40
N TYR A 7 42.54 -22.14 72.94
CA TYR A 7 42.70 -22.85 71.67
C TYR A 7 42.47 -21.86 70.51
N VAL A 8 43.54 -21.32 69.95
CA VAL A 8 43.50 -20.47 68.75
C VAL A 8 43.11 -21.32 67.54
N ARG A 9 41.90 -21.15 67.01
CA ARG A 9 41.50 -21.72 65.71
C ARG A 9 42.40 -21.13 64.62
N LYS A 10 43.13 -21.97 63.90
CA LYS A 10 43.80 -21.57 62.67
C LYS A 10 42.75 -21.23 61.60
N HIS A 11 42.90 -20.05 60.99
CA HIS A 11 42.11 -19.60 59.85
C HIS A 11 42.37 -20.51 58.63
N ASP A 12 41.31 -21.08 58.08
CA ASP A 12 41.32 -21.77 56.79
C ASP A 12 41.14 -20.72 55.67
N PRO A 13 42.05 -20.59 54.69
CA PRO A 13 41.89 -19.61 53.62
C PRO A 13 40.73 -20.01 52.70
N GLY A 14 39.79 -19.08 52.54
CA GLY A 14 38.48 -19.31 51.95
C GLY A 14 38.49 -19.90 50.53
N GLN A 15 37.54 -20.81 50.32
CA GLN A 15 37.12 -21.28 49.00
C GLN A 15 36.63 -20.10 48.13
N PRO A 16 36.90 -20.11 46.80
CA PRO A 16 36.45 -19.04 45.92
C PRO A 16 34.91 -19.05 45.81
N GLN A 17 34.26 -17.98 46.24
CA GLN A 17 32.83 -17.80 46.02
C GLN A 17 32.55 -17.69 44.51
N ARG A 18 31.91 -18.71 43.94
CA ARG A 18 31.35 -18.65 42.59
C ARG A 18 30.26 -17.59 42.54
N ARG A 19 30.57 -16.43 41.96
CA ARG A 19 29.61 -15.37 41.67
C ARG A 19 28.61 -15.87 40.64
N VAL A 20 27.44 -16.31 41.11
CA VAL A 20 26.29 -16.59 40.23
C VAL A 20 25.73 -15.24 39.76
N THR A 21 26.05 -14.84 38.54
CA THR A 21 25.44 -13.68 37.90
C THR A 21 23.97 -13.98 37.62
N ARG A 22 23.06 -13.50 38.48
CA ARG A 22 21.62 -13.57 38.21
C ARG A 22 21.30 -12.60 37.07
N VAL A 23 21.05 -13.16 35.89
CA VAL A 23 20.54 -12.44 34.73
C VAL A 23 19.19 -11.80 35.10
N PRO A 24 18.99 -10.49 34.83
CA PRO A 24 17.72 -9.84 35.15
C PRO A 24 16.56 -10.50 34.38
N LYS A 25 15.50 -10.87 35.12
CA LYS A 25 14.31 -11.58 34.61
C LYS A 25 13.59 -10.86 33.44
N PHE A 26 13.92 -9.59 33.20
CA PHE A 26 13.35 -8.79 32.12
C PHE A 26 13.66 -9.33 30.72
N ILE A 27 14.82 -9.97 30.53
CA ILE A 27 15.23 -10.56 29.24
C ILE A 27 14.46 -11.87 28.94
N SER A 28 13.88 -12.50 29.97
CA SER A 28 13.24 -13.82 29.86
C SER A 28 11.85 -13.81 29.19
N ARG A 29 11.32 -12.65 28.78
CA ARG A 29 9.96 -12.52 28.23
C ARG A 29 9.89 -12.44 26.70
N MET A 30 11.00 -12.47 25.98
CA MET A 30 10.98 -12.69 24.54
C MET A 30 10.63 -14.16 24.28
N ARG A 31 9.37 -14.43 23.97
CA ARG A 31 8.94 -15.76 23.52
C ARG A 31 9.68 -16.06 22.22
N VAL A 32 10.64 -16.97 22.28
CA VAL A 32 11.30 -17.54 21.12
C VAL A 32 10.20 -18.20 20.28
N THR A 33 9.88 -17.60 19.14
CA THR A 33 8.86 -18.13 18.23
C THR A 33 9.28 -19.53 17.78
N ARG A 34 8.33 -20.47 17.76
CA ARG A 34 8.59 -21.85 17.31
C ARG A 34 9.05 -21.84 15.84
N GLY A 35 9.78 -22.85 15.39
CA GLY A 35 10.29 -22.92 14.01
C GLY A 35 9.21 -22.70 12.93
N ASN A 36 7.99 -23.18 13.17
CA ASN A 36 6.85 -22.98 12.28
C ASN A 36 6.33 -21.53 12.29
N GLU A 37 6.34 -20.85 13.43
CA GLU A 37 5.96 -19.43 13.55
C GLU A 37 6.97 -18.53 12.83
N ARG A 38 8.27 -18.85 12.90
CA ARG A 38 9.32 -18.12 12.16
C ARG A 38 9.13 -18.24 10.65
N ARG A 39 8.81 -19.44 10.16
CA ARG A 39 8.50 -19.68 8.74
C ARG A 39 7.25 -18.92 8.32
N ALA A 40 6.19 -18.97 9.13
CA ALA A 40 4.97 -18.23 8.85
C ALA A 40 5.22 -16.70 8.78
N VAL A 41 5.97 -16.14 9.73
CA VAL A 41 6.36 -14.73 9.72
C VAL A 41 7.20 -14.40 8.49
N ALA A 42 8.18 -15.23 8.13
CA ALA A 42 9.00 -15.04 6.94
C ALA A 42 8.16 -15.07 5.64
N CYS A 43 7.21 -16.00 5.51
CA CYS A 43 6.30 -16.08 4.38
C CYS A 43 5.41 -14.84 4.27
N VAL A 44 4.86 -14.35 5.39
CA VAL A 44 4.04 -13.13 5.41
C VAL A 44 4.89 -11.92 5.00
N LEU A 45 6.10 -11.79 5.54
CA LEU A 45 7.02 -10.70 5.17
C LEU A 45 7.36 -10.73 3.67
N LEU A 46 7.66 -11.92 3.13
CA LEU A 46 7.93 -12.07 1.70
C LEU A 46 6.72 -11.69 0.84
N ALA A 47 5.51 -12.12 1.22
CA ALA A 47 4.29 -11.78 0.51
C ALA A 47 4.01 -10.27 0.55
N VAL A 48 4.21 -9.63 1.70
CA VAL A 48 4.07 -8.16 1.84
C VAL A 48 5.08 -7.43 0.95
N VAL A 49 6.35 -7.84 0.96
CA VAL A 49 7.38 -7.25 0.10
C VAL A 49 7.03 -7.41 -1.38
N ALA A 50 6.57 -8.59 -1.79
CA ALA A 50 6.17 -8.84 -3.17
C ALA A 50 5.00 -7.95 -3.61
N VAL A 51 3.96 -7.81 -2.78
CA VAL A 51 2.81 -6.93 -3.05
C VAL A 51 3.23 -5.46 -3.12
N VAL A 52 4.07 -5.00 -2.21
CA VAL A 52 4.58 -3.62 -2.20
C VAL A 52 5.45 -3.34 -3.44
N ALA A 53 6.31 -4.28 -3.82
CA ALA A 53 7.14 -4.14 -5.02
C ALA A 53 6.28 -4.06 -6.29
N ALA A 54 5.28 -4.93 -6.44
CA ALA A 54 4.36 -4.90 -7.57
C ALA A 54 3.58 -3.58 -7.64
N ALA A 55 3.02 -3.12 -6.53
CA ALA A 55 2.29 -1.84 -6.49
C ALA A 55 3.21 -0.63 -6.78
N SER A 56 4.48 -0.69 -6.40
CA SER A 56 5.44 0.38 -6.69
C SER A 56 5.79 0.43 -8.17
N TYR A 57 5.93 -0.73 -8.81
CA TYR A 57 6.20 -0.86 -10.23
C TYR A 57 5.06 -0.28 -11.10
N ASP A 58 3.80 -0.60 -10.75
CA ASP A 58 2.64 -0.07 -11.48
C ASP A 58 2.54 1.46 -11.36
N ARG A 59 2.86 2.01 -10.19
CA ARG A 59 2.92 3.47 -9.96
C ARG A 59 3.99 4.14 -10.81
N GLU A 60 5.18 3.57 -10.87
CA GLU A 60 6.28 4.09 -11.69
C GLU A 60 5.89 4.12 -13.18
N ARG A 61 5.30 3.02 -13.68
CA ARG A 61 4.82 2.95 -15.07
C ARG A 61 3.72 3.96 -15.37
N LEU A 62 2.78 4.14 -14.44
CA LEU A 62 1.72 5.13 -14.59
C LEU A 62 2.29 6.55 -14.64
N GLU A 63 3.30 6.84 -13.82
CA GLU A 63 3.96 8.15 -13.82
C GLU A 63 4.70 8.42 -15.13
N ILE A 64 5.43 7.43 -15.64
CA ILE A 64 6.08 7.52 -16.96
C ILE A 64 5.03 7.76 -18.06
N ALA A 65 3.91 7.03 -18.02
CA ALA A 65 2.83 7.22 -18.99
C ALA A 65 2.26 8.64 -18.94
N LYS A 66 2.05 9.20 -17.75
CA LYS A 66 1.61 10.59 -17.59
C LYS A 66 2.62 11.59 -18.14
N GLN A 67 3.91 11.44 -17.81
CA GLN A 67 4.97 12.30 -18.35
C GLN A 67 4.96 12.32 -19.89
N ILE A 68 4.81 11.16 -20.52
CA ILE A 68 4.69 11.07 -21.98
C ILE A 68 3.44 11.81 -22.49
N LEU A 69 2.30 11.66 -21.82
CA LEU A 69 1.05 12.30 -22.23
C LEU A 69 1.03 13.82 -22.00
N GLU A 70 1.87 14.35 -21.10
CA GLU A 70 2.07 15.80 -20.94
C GLU A 70 2.80 16.41 -22.15
N GLU A 71 3.80 15.69 -22.68
CA GLU A 71 4.60 16.12 -23.83
C GLU A 71 3.92 15.82 -25.18
N VAL A 72 3.25 14.68 -25.27
CA VAL A 72 2.64 14.15 -26.49
C VAL A 72 1.16 13.86 -26.23
N PRO A 73 0.26 14.83 -26.50
CA PRO A 73 -1.15 14.67 -26.20
C PRO A 73 -1.79 13.50 -26.97
N LEU A 74 -2.58 12.68 -26.27
CA LEU A 74 -3.28 11.55 -26.87
C LEU A 74 -4.38 12.04 -27.82
N THR A 75 -4.43 11.47 -29.03
CA THR A 75 -5.49 11.70 -30.01
C THR A 75 -6.35 10.44 -30.14
N ASP A 76 -7.61 10.51 -29.69
CA ASP A 76 -8.59 9.44 -29.88
C ASP A 76 -9.20 9.51 -31.30
N GLY A 77 -9.21 8.39 -32.00
CA GLY A 77 -9.67 8.30 -33.39
C GLY A 77 -11.15 7.96 -33.55
N HIS A 78 -11.84 7.49 -32.49
CA HIS A 78 -13.20 6.98 -32.64
C HIS A 78 -14.03 7.09 -31.35
N ASN A 79 -14.57 8.29 -31.10
CA ASN A 79 -15.46 8.53 -29.97
C ASN A 79 -16.94 8.57 -30.37
N ASP A 80 -17.76 7.72 -29.77
CA ASP A 80 -19.21 7.62 -30.04
C ASP A 80 -20.09 8.59 -29.23
N LEU A 81 -19.51 9.61 -28.59
CA LEU A 81 -20.29 10.63 -27.85
C LEU A 81 -21.43 11.25 -28.69
N PRO A 82 -21.25 11.60 -29.98
CA PRO A 82 -22.35 12.11 -30.81
C PRO A 82 -23.52 11.12 -30.96
N TRP A 83 -23.23 9.82 -31.09
CA TRP A 83 -24.27 8.80 -31.13
C TRP A 83 -25.04 8.72 -29.81
N ASN A 84 -24.35 8.82 -28.68
CA ASN A 84 -24.99 8.87 -27.36
C ASN A 84 -25.88 10.11 -27.20
N ILE A 85 -25.41 11.29 -27.62
CA ILE A 85 -26.19 12.53 -27.64
C ILE A 85 -27.45 12.37 -28.51
N ARG A 86 -27.33 11.75 -29.68
CA ARG A 86 -28.47 11.44 -30.54
C ARG A 86 -29.47 10.53 -29.84
N LYS A 87 -29.00 9.50 -29.15
CA LYS A 87 -29.85 8.49 -28.48
C LYS A 87 -30.56 9.05 -27.26
N PHE A 88 -29.85 9.76 -26.39
CA PHE A 88 -30.39 10.25 -25.12
C PHE A 88 -31.08 11.59 -25.26
N LEU A 89 -30.47 12.53 -25.97
CA LEU A 89 -30.94 13.92 -26.04
C LEU A 89 -31.65 14.25 -27.35
N ARG A 90 -31.71 13.31 -28.31
CA ARG A 90 -32.25 13.58 -29.66
C ARG A 90 -31.60 14.82 -30.30
N ASN A 91 -30.29 14.97 -30.10
CA ASN A 91 -29.47 16.12 -30.54
C ASN A 91 -29.83 17.48 -29.90
N GLN A 92 -30.56 17.50 -28.78
CA GLN A 92 -30.87 18.73 -28.04
C GLN A 92 -29.78 19.00 -26.99
N ILE A 93 -28.75 19.75 -27.38
CA ILE A 93 -27.54 19.95 -26.55
C ILE A 93 -27.60 21.16 -25.61
N ASN A 94 -28.69 21.93 -25.63
CA ASN A 94 -28.77 23.19 -24.87
C ASN A 94 -28.64 22.97 -23.35
N GLU A 95 -29.08 21.81 -22.87
CA GLU A 95 -29.02 21.40 -21.46
C GLU A 95 -27.96 20.30 -21.23
N PHE A 96 -27.11 20.02 -22.24
CA PHE A 96 -26.08 19.00 -22.13
C PHE A 96 -24.82 19.55 -21.48
N GLU A 97 -24.59 19.18 -20.22
CA GLU A 97 -23.44 19.61 -19.45
C GLU A 97 -22.28 18.61 -19.55
N LEU A 98 -21.50 18.67 -20.63
CA LEU A 98 -20.33 17.81 -20.83
C LEU A 98 -19.22 18.04 -19.77
N ASP A 99 -19.25 19.17 -19.04
CA ASP A 99 -18.29 19.50 -17.97
C ASP A 99 -18.62 18.91 -16.60
N THR A 100 -19.64 18.05 -16.53
CA THR A 100 -20.03 17.35 -15.30
C THR A 100 -19.60 15.88 -15.34
N ASP A 101 -19.59 15.24 -14.18
CA ASP A 101 -19.36 13.80 -14.09
C ASP A 101 -20.63 13.05 -14.49
N LEU A 102 -20.66 12.61 -15.76
CA LEU A 102 -21.79 11.89 -16.31
C LEU A 102 -21.95 10.47 -15.72
N THR A 103 -21.01 9.96 -14.92
CA THR A 103 -21.25 8.72 -14.16
C THR A 103 -22.32 8.88 -13.08
N GLN A 104 -22.68 10.12 -12.74
CA GLN A 104 -23.62 10.45 -11.67
C GLN A 104 -24.94 11.03 -12.17
N VAL A 105 -25.09 11.22 -13.49
CA VAL A 105 -26.25 11.88 -14.10
C VAL A 105 -27.02 10.90 -14.99
N GLU A 106 -28.30 10.67 -14.72
CA GLU A 106 -29.15 9.89 -15.63
C GLU A 106 -29.49 10.70 -16.91
N PRO A 107 -29.60 10.05 -18.09
CA PRO A 107 -29.50 8.61 -18.34
C PRO A 107 -28.06 8.10 -18.56
N TRP A 108 -27.05 8.96 -18.43
CA TRP A 108 -25.66 8.64 -18.72
C TRP A 108 -25.06 7.62 -17.74
N SER A 109 -25.33 7.78 -16.44
CA SER A 109 -24.83 6.93 -15.35
C SER A 109 -25.24 5.46 -15.49
N ILE A 110 -26.42 5.19 -16.03
CA ILE A 110 -26.96 3.84 -16.22
C ILE A 110 -26.63 3.26 -17.60
N SER A 111 -26.06 4.07 -18.50
CA SER A 111 -25.71 3.64 -19.85
C SER A 111 -24.34 2.95 -19.89
N LYS A 112 -24.32 1.72 -20.40
CA LYS A 112 -23.08 0.98 -20.71
C LYS A 112 -22.25 1.57 -21.85
N TYR A 113 -22.78 2.59 -22.54
CA TYR A 113 -22.14 3.23 -23.69
C TYR A 113 -21.63 4.64 -23.35
N SER A 114 -21.92 5.15 -22.15
CA SER A 114 -21.47 6.47 -21.71
C SER A 114 -20.09 6.38 -21.08
N HIS A 115 -19.06 6.77 -21.84
CA HIS A 115 -17.67 6.76 -21.38
C HIS A 115 -17.00 8.14 -21.44
N THR A 116 -17.63 9.11 -22.08
CA THR A 116 -17.00 10.40 -22.42
C THR A 116 -17.66 11.55 -21.66
N ASP A 117 -16.89 12.24 -20.83
CA ASP A 117 -17.16 13.59 -20.32
C ASP A 117 -15.85 14.35 -20.09
N LEU A 118 -15.91 15.68 -19.94
CA LEU A 118 -14.70 16.49 -19.79
C LEU A 118 -13.89 16.13 -18.54
N PRO A 119 -14.47 15.85 -17.36
CA PRO A 119 -13.68 15.39 -16.21
C PRO A 119 -12.86 14.14 -16.52
N ARG A 120 -13.46 13.09 -17.12
CA ARG A 120 -12.72 11.87 -17.49
C ARG A 120 -11.72 12.09 -18.62
N LEU A 121 -12.03 12.93 -19.62
CA LEU A 121 -11.09 13.26 -20.69
C LEU A 121 -9.84 13.98 -20.15
N ARG A 122 -10.03 14.93 -19.23
CA ARG A 122 -8.92 15.62 -18.55
C ARG A 122 -8.12 14.66 -17.68
N GLN A 123 -8.79 13.81 -16.91
CA GLN A 123 -8.13 12.80 -16.08
C GLN A 123 -7.31 11.81 -16.93
N GLY A 124 -7.83 11.42 -18.09
CA GLY A 124 -7.17 10.53 -19.06
C GLY A 124 -6.16 11.22 -19.97
N MET A 125 -5.97 12.54 -19.85
CA MET A 125 -5.03 13.34 -20.65
C MET A 125 -5.25 13.22 -22.17
N VAL A 126 -6.52 13.16 -22.59
CA VAL A 126 -6.89 13.16 -24.00
C VAL A 126 -6.80 14.60 -24.54
N GLY A 127 -5.89 14.83 -25.47
CA GLY A 127 -5.66 16.17 -26.06
C GLY A 127 -6.56 16.47 -27.25
N ALA A 128 -6.97 15.44 -27.99
CA ALA A 128 -7.88 15.57 -29.12
C ALA A 128 -8.73 14.30 -29.27
N GLN A 129 -9.92 14.46 -29.85
CA GLN A 129 -10.74 13.33 -30.26
C GLN A 129 -11.38 13.61 -31.62
N VAL A 130 -11.54 12.55 -32.40
CA VAL A 130 -12.40 12.53 -33.58
C VAL A 130 -13.64 11.73 -33.22
N SER A 131 -14.81 12.31 -33.49
CA SER A 131 -16.09 11.71 -33.12
C SER A 131 -16.95 11.47 -34.35
N PHE A 132 -17.70 10.37 -34.35
CA PHE A 132 -18.60 9.97 -35.42
C PHE A 132 -20.01 9.73 -34.87
N ALA A 133 -21.02 9.87 -35.73
CA ALA A 133 -22.44 9.75 -35.39
C ALA A 133 -23.23 9.11 -36.54
#